data_AF-A0A5D6Y767-F1
#
_entry.id   AF-A0A5D6Y767-F1
#
_cell.length_a   1.000
_cell.length_b   1.000
_cell.length_c   1.000
_cell.angle_alpha   90.00
_cell.angle_beta   90.00
_cell.angle_gamma   90.00
#
_symmetry.space_group_name_H-M   'P 1'
#
loop_
_entity.id
_entity.type
_entity.pdbx_description
1 polymer ?
#
loop_
_entity_poly.entity_id
_entity_poly.type
_entity_poly.pdbx_seq_one_letter_code
_entity_poly.pdbx_strand_id
1 'polypeptide(L)'
;IIYAVQASETQHAYEENLSRLRNCSENAWQYVVDIGPEHWCLHTSVGVRLLYGWRTTNFDEAENIAAAPIRHQAPLLFFYQYVERLVTQSYKRSERCRRWIAEGRTLIAHAYKCLAQQQRDSCSLCVLLASQDEGYVWRATTPLIRFYVKVLKRSCSCIYFDQHRMACTHTIALMAHFGEHVPAAMLFGMYYTVEAYSALYKVDPPACIPLLQSLTRTPLLPPPVLARSGVQRRKRIPSRGERGGGGKKKRGGAQSRHGFLYTDEEQVHTSLSTCCNS
;
A
#
# COMPACT_ATOMS: atom_id res chain seq x y z
N ILE A 1 15.74 8.48 -10.55
CA ILE A 1 16.13 7.51 -11.61
C ILE A 1 15.46 6.16 -11.39
N ILE A 2 15.59 5.51 -10.23
CA ILE A 2 14.92 4.21 -9.95
C ILE A 2 13.41 4.25 -10.22
N TYR A 3 12.69 5.28 -9.75
CA TYR A 3 11.26 5.42 -10.04
C TYR A 3 10.93 5.51 -11.53
N ALA A 4 11.82 6.06 -12.36
CA ALA A 4 11.61 6.11 -13.81
C ALA A 4 11.77 4.73 -14.45
N VAL A 5 12.75 3.95 -13.99
CA VAL A 5 12.91 2.54 -14.41
C VAL A 5 11.67 1.74 -14.02
N GLN A 6 11.19 1.91 -12.78
CA GLN A 6 10.00 1.24 -12.28
C GLN A 6 8.74 1.60 -13.09
N ALA A 7 8.56 2.89 -13.37
CA ALA A 7 7.39 3.42 -14.05
C ALA A 7 7.42 3.24 -15.57
N SER A 8 8.45 2.59 -16.13
CA SER A 8 8.58 2.37 -17.56
C SER A 8 7.41 1.53 -18.09
N GLU A 9 6.71 2.07 -19.07
CA GLU A 9 5.51 1.46 -19.67
C GLU A 9 5.86 0.44 -20.76
N THR A 10 7.05 0.58 -21.37
CA THR A 10 7.56 -0.29 -22.42
C THR A 10 8.92 -0.85 -22.03
N GLN A 11 9.29 -2.00 -22.62
CA GLN A 11 10.60 -2.60 -22.44
C GLN A 11 11.73 -1.65 -22.89
N HIS A 12 11.53 -0.94 -24.01
CA HIS A 12 12.52 0.02 -24.51
C HIS A 12 12.78 1.17 -23.50
N ALA A 13 11.72 1.76 -22.94
CA ALA A 13 11.85 2.81 -21.94
C ALA A 13 12.53 2.29 -20.66
N TYR A 14 12.26 1.03 -20.30
CA TYR A 14 12.93 0.35 -19.18
C TYR A 14 14.45 0.24 -19.41
N GLU A 15 14.87 -0.27 -20.57
CA GLU A 15 16.29 -0.44 -20.93
C GLU A 15 17.04 0.90 -20.97
N GLU A 16 16.42 1.95 -21.51
CA GLU A 16 16.97 3.30 -21.52
C GLU A 16 17.17 3.85 -20.10
N ASN A 17 16.12 3.78 -19.27
CA ASN A 17 16.18 4.25 -17.89
C ASN A 17 17.16 3.42 -17.03
N LEU A 18 17.26 2.11 -17.29
CA LEU A 18 18.18 1.21 -16.61
C LEU A 18 19.64 1.55 -16.97
N SER A 19 19.90 1.86 -18.24
CA SER A 19 21.22 2.33 -18.69
C SER A 19 21.61 3.65 -18.02
N ARG A 20 20.65 4.57 -17.86
CA ARG A 20 20.86 5.81 -17.10
C ARG A 20 21.16 5.55 -15.62
N LEU A 21 20.50 4.57 -15.00
CA LEU A 21 20.79 4.17 -13.62
C LEU A 21 22.21 3.64 -13.49
N ARG A 22 22.66 2.82 -14.44
CA ARG A 22 24.02 2.28 -14.48
C ARG A 22 25.08 3.37 -14.46
N ASN A 23 24.90 4.39 -15.31
CA ASN A 23 25.81 5.53 -15.39
C ASN A 23 25.87 6.35 -14.09
N CYS A 24 24.81 6.35 -13.28
CA CYS A 24 24.79 7.04 -11.99
C CYS A 24 25.30 6.17 -10.83
N SER A 25 25.05 4.87 -10.84
CA SER A 25 25.46 3.94 -9.79
C SER A 25 25.39 2.49 -10.27
N GLU A 26 26.55 1.88 -10.53
CA GLU A 26 26.66 0.47 -10.90
C GLU A 26 26.09 -0.45 -9.81
N ASN A 27 26.27 -0.11 -8.54
CA ASN A 27 25.75 -0.92 -7.43
C ASN A 27 24.22 -0.95 -7.39
N ALA A 28 23.58 0.20 -7.62
CA ALA A 28 22.13 0.28 -7.65
C ALA A 28 21.57 -0.42 -8.90
N TRP A 29 22.25 -0.28 -10.03
CA TRP A 29 21.92 -1.00 -11.26
C TRP A 29 22.00 -2.52 -11.05
N GLN A 30 23.10 -3.04 -10.51
CA GLN A 30 23.28 -4.47 -10.29
C GLN A 30 22.20 -5.03 -9.35
N TYR A 31 21.95 -4.35 -8.23
CA TYR A 31 20.90 -4.74 -7.29
C TYR A 31 19.54 -4.88 -7.96
N VAL A 32 19.20 -3.93 -8.83
CA VAL A 32 17.92 -3.89 -9.53
C VAL A 32 17.83 -4.98 -10.61
N VAL A 33 18.93 -5.26 -11.32
CA VAL A 33 19.01 -6.34 -12.30
C VAL A 33 18.85 -7.70 -11.61
N ASP A 34 19.48 -7.90 -10.45
CA ASP A 34 19.41 -9.15 -9.69
C ASP A 34 17.98 -9.50 -9.23
N ILE A 35 17.10 -8.52 -9.06
CA ILE A 35 15.69 -8.73 -8.69
C ILE A 35 14.87 -9.25 -9.88
N GLY A 36 15.18 -8.84 -11.11
CA GLY A 36 14.38 -9.11 -12.31
C GLY A 36 13.18 -8.17 -12.48
N PRO A 37 12.93 -7.61 -13.68
CA PRO A 37 11.89 -6.59 -13.93
C PRO A 37 10.45 -7.09 -13.71
N GLU A 38 10.19 -8.40 -13.77
CA GLU A 38 8.90 -9.03 -13.53
C GLU A 38 8.35 -8.79 -12.11
N HIS A 39 9.22 -8.50 -11.16
CA HIS A 39 8.83 -8.33 -9.75
C HIS A 39 8.50 -6.88 -9.37
N TRP A 40 8.97 -5.89 -10.13
CA TRP A 40 8.91 -4.49 -9.68
C TRP A 40 8.65 -3.45 -10.78
N CYS A 41 8.84 -3.77 -12.06
CA CYS A 41 8.59 -2.85 -13.17
C CYS A 41 7.16 -2.90 -13.68
N LEU A 42 6.69 -1.76 -14.19
CA LEU A 42 5.35 -1.63 -14.74
C LEU A 42 5.19 -2.40 -16.06
N HIS A 43 6.13 -2.27 -17.01
CA HIS A 43 5.98 -2.83 -18.36
C HIS A 43 5.72 -4.35 -18.37
N THR A 44 6.24 -5.10 -17.39
CA THR A 44 6.02 -6.55 -17.25
C THR A 44 4.63 -6.88 -16.69
N SER A 45 4.00 -5.93 -16.01
CA SER A 45 2.66 -6.07 -15.43
C SER A 45 1.56 -5.62 -16.39
N VAL A 46 1.85 -4.81 -17.41
CA VAL A 46 0.86 -4.32 -18.37
C VAL A 46 0.17 -5.49 -19.07
N GLY A 47 -1.16 -5.53 -19.01
CA GLY A 47 -1.98 -6.61 -19.57
C GLY A 47 -1.97 -7.93 -18.77
N VAL A 48 -1.03 -8.12 -17.84
CA VAL A 48 -0.91 -9.33 -17.01
C VAL A 48 -1.54 -9.12 -15.62
N ARG A 49 -1.23 -7.99 -14.97
CA ARG A 49 -1.67 -7.67 -13.61
C ARG A 49 -2.15 -6.22 -13.53
N LEU A 50 -3.31 -6.06 -12.92
CA LEU A 50 -3.89 -4.75 -12.61
C LEU A 50 -3.24 -4.22 -11.34
N LEU A 51 -2.56 -3.08 -11.43
CA LEU A 51 -1.91 -2.47 -10.28
C LEU A 51 -2.78 -1.39 -9.62
N TYR A 52 -3.79 -0.83 -10.30
CA TYR A 52 -4.62 0.27 -9.77
C TYR A 52 -3.78 1.48 -9.29
N GLY A 53 -2.63 1.71 -9.93
CA GLY A 53 -1.66 2.74 -9.54
C GLY A 53 -0.75 2.35 -8.37
N TRP A 54 -0.89 1.14 -7.82
CA TRP A 54 -0.05 0.63 -6.72
C TRP A 54 1.31 0.24 -7.26
N ARG A 55 2.28 1.10 -6.99
CA ARG A 55 3.67 0.95 -7.43
C ARG A 55 4.65 1.35 -6.31
N THR A 56 4.21 1.47 -5.07
CA THR A 56 5.05 1.98 -3.99
C THR A 56 4.80 1.24 -2.68
N THR A 57 5.78 1.32 -1.79
CA THR A 57 5.72 0.92 -0.38
C THR A 57 4.81 1.81 0.46
N ASN A 58 4.01 2.70 -0.15
CA ASN A 58 3.14 3.64 0.59
C ASN A 58 2.20 2.92 1.57
N PHE A 59 1.77 1.70 1.26
CA PHE A 59 0.96 0.90 2.18
C PHE A 59 1.77 0.55 3.44
N ASP A 60 2.95 -0.05 3.26
CA ASP A 60 3.83 -0.44 4.37
C ASP A 60 4.32 0.76 5.17
N GLU A 61 4.63 1.87 4.50
CA GLU A 61 5.05 3.12 5.14
C GLU A 61 3.92 3.74 5.95
N ALA A 62 2.71 3.84 5.38
CA ALA A 62 1.54 4.36 6.09
C ALA A 62 1.19 3.48 7.30
N GLU A 63 1.24 2.15 7.14
CA GLU A 63 0.99 1.21 8.24
C GLU A 63 2.06 1.29 9.32
N ASN A 64 3.35 1.39 8.96
CA ASN A 64 4.45 1.54 9.90
C ASN A 64 4.36 2.87 10.68
N ILE A 65 4.00 3.97 10.00
CA ILE A 65 3.74 5.26 10.65
C ILE A 65 2.54 5.15 11.60
N ALA A 66 1.45 4.54 11.14
CA ALA A 66 0.25 4.37 11.95
C ALA A 66 0.46 3.40 13.13
N ALA A 67 1.42 2.48 13.04
CA ALA A 67 1.81 1.56 14.11
C ALA A 67 2.93 2.12 15.01
N ALA A 68 3.56 3.23 14.64
CA ALA A 68 4.65 3.85 15.40
C ALA A 68 4.34 4.09 16.88
N PRO A 69 3.11 4.52 17.28
CA PRO A 69 2.79 4.72 18.69
C PRO A 69 2.71 3.42 19.50
N ILE A 70 2.44 2.29 18.85
CA ILE A 70 2.11 1.02 19.51
C ILE A 70 3.20 -0.05 19.36
N ARG A 71 4.13 0.11 18.39
CA ARG A 71 5.17 -0.90 18.05
C ARG A 71 6.14 -1.24 19.19
N HIS A 72 6.24 -0.39 20.21
CA HIS A 72 7.14 -0.59 21.35
C HIS A 72 6.45 -1.23 22.56
N GLN A 73 5.15 -1.53 22.45
CA GLN A 73 4.40 -2.18 23.52
C GLN A 73 4.70 -3.68 23.60
N ALA A 74 4.36 -4.27 24.75
CA ALA A 74 4.38 -5.72 24.91
C ALA A 74 3.48 -6.39 23.84
N PRO A 75 3.83 -7.59 23.33
CA PRO A 75 3.13 -8.20 22.19
C PRO A 75 1.61 -8.26 22.34
N LEU A 76 1.10 -8.62 23.53
CA LEU A 76 -0.34 -8.66 23.79
C LEU A 76 -1.01 -7.29 23.62
N LEU A 77 -0.42 -6.24 24.19
CA LEU A 77 -0.95 -4.87 24.11
C LEU A 77 -0.87 -4.33 22.69
N PHE A 78 0.22 -4.63 21.97
CA PHE A 78 0.36 -4.32 20.56
C PHE A 78 -0.80 -4.91 19.74
N PHE A 79 -1.05 -6.22 19.86
CA PHE A 79 -2.13 -6.86 19.11
C PHE A 79 -3.51 -6.34 19.51
N TYR A 80 -3.73 -6.11 20.80
CA TYR A 80 -5.00 -5.55 21.29
C TYR A 80 -5.31 -4.19 20.64
N GLN A 81 -4.37 -3.25 20.72
CA GLN A 81 -4.55 -1.91 20.13
C GLN A 81 -4.58 -1.94 18.60
N TYR A 82 -3.84 -2.87 17.98
CA TYR A 82 -3.87 -3.07 16.54
C TYR A 82 -5.25 -3.54 16.06
N VAL A 83 -5.84 -4.53 16.74
CA VAL A 83 -7.19 -5.02 16.43
C VAL A 83 -8.23 -3.92 16.69
N GLU A 84 -8.13 -3.18 17.79
CA GLU A 84 -9.01 -2.03 18.08
C GLU A 84 -9.01 -1.01 16.92
N ARG A 85 -7.84 -0.70 16.38
CA ARG A 85 -7.68 0.16 15.21
C ARG A 85 -8.36 -0.43 13.98
N LEU A 86 -8.18 -1.73 13.70
CA LEU A 86 -8.82 -2.40 12.56
C LEU A 86 -10.34 -2.41 12.67
N VAL A 87 -10.89 -2.72 13.85
CA VAL A 87 -12.34 -2.69 14.13
C VAL A 87 -12.89 -1.28 13.92
N THR A 88 -12.24 -0.27 14.48
CA THR A 88 -12.62 1.13 14.32
C THR A 88 -12.61 1.58 12.85
N GLN A 89 -11.57 1.20 12.09
CA GLN A 89 -11.49 1.51 10.67
C GLN A 89 -12.57 0.78 9.87
N SER A 90 -12.83 -0.50 10.16
CA SER A 90 -13.89 -1.28 9.52
C SER A 90 -15.26 -0.64 9.75
N TYR A 91 -15.58 -0.26 10.98
CA TYR A 91 -16.81 0.44 11.33
C TYR A 91 -16.96 1.76 10.56
N LYS A 92 -15.93 2.61 10.54
CA LYS A 92 -15.93 3.87 9.79
C LYS A 92 -16.16 3.66 8.29
N ARG A 93 -15.63 2.58 7.71
CA ARG A 93 -15.83 2.22 6.30
C ARG A 93 -17.25 1.72 6.05
N SER A 94 -17.82 0.92 6.96
CA SER A 94 -19.22 0.47 6.90
C SER A 94 -20.22 1.63 6.99
N GLU A 95 -20.02 2.56 7.93
CA GLU A 95 -20.79 3.81 8.04
C GLU A 95 -20.77 4.63 6.74
N ARG A 96 -19.58 4.74 6.13
CA ARG A 96 -19.42 5.42 4.83
C ARG A 96 -20.20 4.71 3.72
N CYS A 97 -20.18 3.37 3.67
CA CYS A 97 -20.98 2.60 2.72
C CYS A 97 -22.46 2.89 2.89
N ARG A 98 -22.97 2.84 4.12
CA ARG A 98 -24.39 3.11 4.43
C ARG A 98 -24.82 4.49 3.94
N ARG A 99 -23.98 5.49 4.17
CA ARG A 99 -24.23 6.85 3.66
C ARG A 99 -24.28 6.91 2.13
N TRP A 100 -23.31 6.30 1.44
CA TRP A 100 -23.30 6.26 -0.03
C TRP A 100 -24.50 5.53 -0.62
N ILE A 101 -24.95 4.45 0.02
CA ILE A 101 -26.15 3.71 -0.38
C ILE A 101 -27.39 4.58 -0.18
N ALA A 102 -27.52 5.24 0.98
CA ALA A 102 -28.64 6.15 1.27
C ALA A 102 -28.71 7.35 0.30
N GLU A 103 -27.56 7.84 -0.16
CA GLU A 103 -27.45 8.88 -1.18
C GLU A 103 -27.66 8.36 -2.62
N GLY A 104 -27.88 7.06 -2.82
CA GLY A 104 -28.08 6.46 -4.15
C GLY A 104 -26.84 6.47 -5.04
N ARG A 105 -25.63 6.56 -4.45
CA ARG A 105 -24.38 6.58 -5.24
C ARG A 105 -24.07 5.22 -5.83
N THR A 106 -23.64 5.22 -7.09
CA THR A 106 -23.17 4.00 -7.79
C THR A 106 -21.67 3.81 -7.67
N LEU A 107 -20.90 4.90 -7.62
CA LEU A 107 -19.44 4.89 -7.54
C LEU A 107 -18.93 5.38 -6.19
N ILE A 108 -17.76 4.88 -5.78
CA ILE A 108 -17.07 5.39 -4.59
C ILE A 108 -16.60 6.83 -4.81
N ALA A 109 -16.49 7.61 -3.73
CA ALA A 109 -16.09 9.02 -3.82
C ALA A 109 -14.76 9.25 -4.57
N HIS A 110 -13.80 8.32 -4.43
CA HIS A 110 -12.53 8.39 -5.15
C HIS A 110 -12.71 8.30 -6.68
N ALA A 111 -13.61 7.45 -7.16
CA ALA A 111 -13.89 7.30 -8.59
C ALA A 111 -14.46 8.58 -9.19
N TYR A 112 -15.39 9.27 -8.50
CA TYR A 112 -15.88 10.59 -8.93
C TYR A 112 -14.77 11.64 -8.99
N LYS A 113 -13.87 11.66 -8.00
CA LYS A 113 -12.71 12.57 -8.01
C LYS A 113 -11.81 12.31 -9.22
N CYS A 114 -11.53 11.05 -9.53
CA CYS A 114 -10.74 10.68 -10.69
C CYS A 114 -11.47 11.04 -11.99
N LEU A 115 -12.77 10.78 -12.10
CA LEU A 115 -13.57 11.15 -13.28
C LEU A 115 -13.47 12.65 -13.55
N ALA A 116 -13.71 13.47 -12.53
CA ALA A 116 -13.62 14.93 -12.65
C ALA A 116 -12.23 15.38 -13.10
N GLN A 117 -11.17 14.73 -12.62
CA GLN A 117 -9.81 15.01 -13.08
C GLN A 117 -9.63 14.63 -14.56
N GLN A 118 -10.02 13.41 -14.96
CA GLN A 118 -9.90 12.96 -16.35
C GLN A 118 -10.70 13.84 -17.31
N GLN A 119 -11.88 14.31 -16.90
CA GLN A 119 -12.71 15.26 -17.65
C GLN A 119 -11.98 16.59 -17.84
N ARG A 120 -11.42 17.19 -16.78
CA ARG A 120 -10.65 18.43 -16.90
C ARG A 120 -9.48 18.30 -17.87
N ASP A 121 -8.74 17.19 -17.78
CA ASP A 121 -7.55 16.96 -18.60
C ASP A 121 -7.91 16.65 -20.07
N SER A 122 -9.13 16.15 -20.32
CA SER A 122 -9.63 15.81 -21.64
C SER A 122 -9.94 17.03 -22.53
N CYS A 123 -10.23 18.19 -21.94
CA CYS A 123 -10.64 19.40 -22.68
C CYS A 123 -9.59 19.93 -23.68
N SER A 124 -8.32 19.52 -23.52
CA SER A 124 -7.20 19.95 -24.36
C SER A 124 -6.90 19.00 -25.52
N LEU A 125 -7.69 17.93 -25.68
CA LEU A 125 -7.42 16.87 -26.64
C LEU A 125 -8.22 17.07 -27.94
N CYS A 126 -7.58 16.77 -29.05
CA CYS A 126 -8.19 16.68 -30.36
C CYS A 126 -8.71 15.26 -30.59
N VAL A 127 -9.85 15.15 -31.26
CA VAL A 127 -10.53 13.88 -31.52
C VAL A 127 -10.84 13.74 -33.01
N LEU A 128 -10.61 12.55 -33.54
CA LEU A 128 -11.03 12.11 -34.87
C LEU A 128 -11.86 10.85 -34.71
N LEU A 129 -13.13 10.90 -35.11
CA LEU A 129 -14.03 9.75 -35.08
C LEU A 129 -13.65 8.78 -36.21
N ALA A 130 -13.51 7.49 -35.88
CA ALA A 130 -13.27 6.43 -36.86
C ALA A 130 -14.54 5.59 -37.09
N SER A 131 -15.38 5.44 -36.06
CA SER A 131 -16.68 4.76 -36.11
C SER A 131 -17.67 5.42 -35.11
N GLN A 132 -18.79 4.75 -34.84
CA GLN A 132 -19.76 5.13 -33.81
C GLN A 132 -19.21 4.98 -32.38
N ASP A 133 -18.14 4.21 -32.17
CA ASP A 133 -17.60 3.90 -30.84
C ASP A 133 -16.06 3.85 -30.77
N GLU A 134 -15.37 4.03 -31.89
CA GLU A 134 -13.91 4.01 -32.00
C GLU A 134 -13.38 5.31 -32.61
N GLY A 135 -12.17 5.71 -32.24
CA GLY A 135 -11.57 6.95 -32.71
C GLY A 135 -10.12 7.16 -32.28
N TYR A 136 -9.51 8.18 -32.86
CA TYR A 136 -8.17 8.64 -32.51
C TYR A 136 -8.24 9.90 -31.67
N VAL A 137 -7.43 9.94 -30.61
CA VAL A 137 -7.32 11.09 -29.72
C VAL A 137 -5.86 11.47 -29.56
N TRP A 138 -5.56 12.76 -29.60
CA TRP A 138 -4.20 13.26 -29.41
C TRP A 138 -4.20 14.64 -28.77
N ARG A 139 -3.03 15.03 -28.26
CA ARG A 139 -2.76 16.43 -27.92
C ARG A 139 -2.01 17.07 -29.09
N ALA A 140 -2.32 18.33 -29.40
CA ALA A 140 -1.64 19.10 -30.44
C ALA A 140 -0.22 19.52 -30.01
N THR A 141 0.66 18.54 -29.77
CA THR A 141 2.06 18.71 -29.37
C THR A 141 3.00 18.08 -30.42
N THR A 142 4.27 18.49 -30.37
CA THR A 142 5.34 17.88 -31.17
C THR A 142 6.28 17.11 -30.24
N PRO A 143 6.56 15.81 -30.47
CA PRO A 143 6.03 14.97 -31.55
C PRO A 143 4.54 14.65 -31.37
N LEU A 144 3.88 14.40 -32.50
CA LEU A 144 2.46 14.04 -32.54
C LEU A 144 2.28 12.57 -32.18
N ILE A 145 1.68 12.30 -31.02
CA ILE A 145 1.34 10.95 -30.56
C ILE A 145 -0.18 10.81 -30.55
N ARG A 146 -0.68 9.79 -31.27
CA ARG A 146 -2.11 9.47 -31.34
C ARG A 146 -2.40 8.20 -30.55
N PHE A 147 -3.52 8.23 -29.84
CA PHE A 147 -4.06 7.10 -29.12
C PHE A 147 -5.34 6.63 -29.77
N TYR A 148 -5.38 5.35 -30.14
CA TYR A 148 -6.61 4.70 -30.57
C TYR A 148 -7.44 4.27 -29.35
N VAL A 149 -8.74 4.56 -29.40
CA VAL A 149 -9.71 4.31 -28.33
C VAL A 149 -10.87 3.50 -28.90
N LYS A 150 -11.33 2.49 -28.14
CA LYS A 150 -12.55 1.73 -28.42
C LYS A 150 -13.44 1.77 -27.19
N VAL A 151 -14.53 2.54 -27.26
CA VAL A 151 -15.39 2.86 -26.11
C VAL A 151 -16.13 1.64 -25.61
N LEU A 152 -16.84 0.91 -26.49
CA LEU A 152 -17.62 -0.28 -26.09
C LEU A 152 -16.74 -1.40 -25.53
N LYS A 153 -15.54 -1.56 -26.09
CA LYS A 153 -14.53 -2.54 -25.61
C LYS A 153 -13.76 -2.07 -24.38
N ARG A 154 -14.01 -0.83 -23.92
CA ARG A 154 -13.36 -0.24 -22.75
C ARG A 154 -11.84 -0.32 -22.84
N SER A 155 -11.29 0.05 -24.00
CA SER A 155 -9.86 -0.10 -24.29
C SER A 155 -9.28 1.16 -24.90
N CYS A 156 -8.02 1.44 -24.57
CA CYS A 156 -7.24 2.54 -25.13
C CYS A 156 -5.77 2.14 -25.19
N SER A 157 -5.09 2.52 -26.26
CA SER A 157 -3.66 2.29 -26.46
C SER A 157 -2.73 2.94 -25.41
N CYS A 158 -3.21 3.86 -24.57
CA CYS A 158 -2.42 4.51 -23.53
C CYS A 158 -2.18 3.68 -22.24
N ILE A 159 -2.47 2.36 -22.27
CA ILE A 159 -2.37 1.36 -21.16
C ILE A 159 -3.13 1.67 -19.86
N TYR A 160 -3.62 2.90 -19.69
CA TYR A 160 -4.21 3.40 -18.45
C TYR A 160 -5.39 2.54 -18.00
N PHE A 161 -6.27 2.19 -18.94
CA PHE A 161 -7.41 1.33 -18.66
C PHE A 161 -6.96 -0.08 -18.23
N ASP A 162 -5.92 -0.62 -18.86
CA ASP A 162 -5.37 -1.95 -18.55
C ASP A 162 -4.64 -2.00 -17.22
N GLN A 163 -4.31 -0.85 -16.62
CA GLN A 163 -3.67 -0.80 -15.31
C GLN A 163 -4.61 -0.34 -14.20
N HIS A 164 -5.56 0.53 -14.51
CA HIS A 164 -6.42 1.17 -13.52
C HIS A 164 -7.88 0.71 -13.61
N ARG A 165 -8.30 0.02 -14.68
CA ARG A 165 -9.71 -0.28 -14.98
C ARG A 165 -10.61 0.95 -14.85
N MET A 166 -10.13 2.08 -15.36
CA MET A 166 -10.80 3.36 -15.36
C MET A 166 -10.60 4.01 -16.72
N ALA A 167 -11.64 4.68 -17.23
CA ALA A 167 -11.56 5.48 -18.44
C ALA A 167 -10.44 6.52 -18.30
N CYS A 168 -9.55 6.56 -19.29
CA CYS A 168 -8.51 7.56 -19.39
C CYS A 168 -9.04 8.85 -20.01
N THR A 169 -8.26 9.93 -19.94
CA THR A 169 -8.52 11.21 -20.59
C THR A 169 -8.90 11.05 -22.07
N HIS A 170 -8.25 10.13 -22.79
CA HIS A 170 -8.55 9.86 -24.20
C HIS A 170 -9.95 9.28 -24.39
N THR A 171 -10.33 8.31 -23.55
CA THR A 171 -11.69 7.74 -23.59
C THR A 171 -12.72 8.81 -23.26
N ILE A 172 -12.49 9.61 -22.22
CA ILE A 172 -13.37 10.71 -21.83
C ILE A 172 -13.53 11.75 -22.96
N ALA A 173 -12.43 12.15 -23.61
CA ALA A 173 -12.47 13.09 -24.74
C ALA A 173 -13.30 12.54 -25.90
N LEU A 174 -13.06 11.28 -26.30
CA LEU A 174 -13.81 10.66 -27.39
C LEU A 174 -15.31 10.56 -27.06
N MET A 175 -15.66 10.15 -25.83
CA MET A 175 -17.06 10.04 -25.42
C MET A 175 -17.79 11.38 -25.37
N ALA A 176 -17.10 12.48 -25.07
CA ALA A 176 -17.71 13.80 -25.10
C ALA A 176 -18.28 14.18 -26.48
N HIS A 177 -17.75 13.60 -27.57
CA HIS A 177 -18.27 13.81 -28.92
C HIS A 177 -19.52 13.00 -29.26
N PHE A 178 -19.77 11.88 -28.57
CA PHE A 178 -20.94 11.04 -28.83
C PHE A 178 -22.21 11.54 -28.12
N GLY A 179 -22.11 12.54 -27.23
CA GLY A 179 -23.26 13.23 -26.64
C GLY A 179 -24.10 12.39 -25.66
N GLU A 180 -23.78 11.11 -25.46
CA GLU A 180 -24.52 10.22 -24.58
C GLU A 180 -23.95 10.17 -23.16
N HIS A 181 -24.84 10.08 -22.18
CA HIS A 181 -24.49 9.73 -20.81
C HIS A 181 -24.04 8.27 -20.75
N VAL A 182 -22.74 8.04 -20.90
CA VAL A 182 -22.15 6.71 -20.77
C VAL A 182 -22.30 6.21 -19.32
N PRO A 183 -22.88 5.02 -19.09
CA PRO A 183 -23.05 4.48 -17.75
C PRO A 183 -21.72 4.36 -16.99
N ALA A 184 -21.74 4.63 -15.70
CA ALA A 184 -20.57 4.49 -14.82
C ALA A 184 -19.88 3.11 -14.94
N ALA A 185 -20.65 2.06 -15.20
CA ALA A 185 -20.15 0.70 -15.41
C ALA A 185 -19.22 0.54 -16.62
N MET A 186 -19.35 1.39 -17.65
CA MET A 186 -18.43 1.40 -18.79
C MET A 186 -17.13 2.14 -18.46
N LEU A 187 -17.22 3.19 -17.64
CA LEU A 187 -16.09 4.03 -17.26
C LEU A 187 -15.20 3.39 -16.20
N PHE A 188 -15.76 2.57 -15.31
CA PHE A 188 -15.05 2.04 -14.14
C PHE A 188 -15.21 0.53 -14.00
N GLY A 189 -14.14 -0.15 -13.58
CA GLY A 189 -14.19 -1.54 -13.15
C GLY A 189 -14.97 -1.71 -11.84
N MET A 190 -15.36 -2.95 -11.53
CA MET A 190 -16.24 -3.28 -10.40
C MET A 190 -15.73 -2.74 -9.05
N TYR A 191 -14.40 -2.68 -8.83
CA TYR A 191 -13.81 -2.25 -7.55
C TYR A 191 -14.00 -0.76 -7.23
N TYR A 192 -14.48 0.03 -8.18
CA TYR A 192 -14.84 1.43 -7.95
C TYR A 192 -16.31 1.63 -7.63
N THR A 193 -17.11 0.56 -7.57
CA THR A 193 -18.54 0.64 -7.27
C THR A 193 -18.78 0.65 -5.76
N VAL A 194 -19.85 1.32 -5.34
CA VAL A 194 -20.32 1.26 -3.94
C VAL A 194 -20.74 -0.16 -3.57
N GLU A 195 -21.31 -0.91 -4.51
CA GLU A 195 -21.72 -2.29 -4.32
C GLU A 195 -20.54 -3.17 -3.90
N ALA A 196 -19.48 -3.25 -4.73
CA ALA A 196 -18.30 -4.05 -4.43
C ALA A 196 -17.60 -3.60 -3.14
N TYR A 197 -17.52 -2.28 -2.90
CA TYR A 197 -16.95 -1.74 -1.68
C TYR A 197 -17.80 -2.14 -0.45
N SER A 198 -19.12 -2.09 -0.54
CA SER A 198 -20.02 -2.47 0.55
C SER A 198 -19.93 -3.95 0.88
N ALA A 199 -19.78 -4.82 -0.12
CA ALA A 199 -19.64 -6.26 0.07
C ALA A 199 -18.41 -6.61 0.94
N LEU A 200 -17.33 -5.84 0.83
CA LEU A 200 -16.11 -6.04 1.64
C LEU A 200 -16.28 -5.67 3.12
N TYR A 201 -17.22 -4.77 3.45
CA TYR A 201 -17.41 -4.25 4.81
C TYR A 201 -18.75 -4.65 5.44
N LYS A 202 -19.53 -5.49 4.77
CA LYS A 202 -20.64 -6.25 5.35
C LYS A 202 -20.08 -7.46 6.10
N VAL A 203 -19.42 -7.21 7.24
CA VAL A 203 -18.89 -8.28 8.09
C VAL A 203 -19.91 -8.55 9.20
N ASP A 204 -20.49 -9.75 9.19
CA ASP A 204 -21.40 -10.26 10.22
C ASP A 204 -20.95 -11.67 10.64
N PRO A 205 -20.61 -11.91 11.92
CA PRO A 205 -20.57 -10.95 13.02
C PRO A 205 -19.42 -9.95 12.88
N PRO A 206 -19.53 -8.73 13.45
CA PRO A 206 -18.46 -7.75 13.41
C PRO A 206 -17.19 -8.30 14.06
N ALA A 207 -16.03 -7.85 13.57
CA ALA A 207 -14.74 -8.16 14.19
C ALA A 207 -14.77 -7.78 15.68
N CYS A 208 -14.53 -8.75 16.55
CA CYS A 208 -14.56 -8.58 17.99
C CYS A 208 -13.14 -8.45 18.55
N ILE A 209 -12.99 -7.56 19.53
CA ILE A 209 -11.78 -7.46 20.34
C ILE A 209 -11.94 -8.46 21.49
N PRO A 210 -11.00 -9.39 21.70
CA PRO A 210 -11.09 -10.32 22.83
C PRO A 210 -11.09 -9.54 24.14
N LEU A 211 -12.04 -9.85 25.02
CA LEU A 211 -12.08 -9.23 26.35
C LEU A 211 -10.84 -9.66 27.14
N LEU A 212 -10.03 -8.71 27.61
CA LEU A 212 -8.84 -9.04 28.40
C LEU A 212 -9.19 -9.88 29.65
N GLN A 213 -10.40 -9.71 30.17
CA GLN A 213 -10.95 -10.45 31.31
C GLN A 213 -11.17 -11.95 31.03
N SER A 214 -11.36 -12.35 29.77
CA SER A 214 -11.51 -13.75 29.40
C SER A 214 -10.18 -14.46 29.12
N LEU A 215 -9.06 -13.72 29.16
CA LEU A 215 -7.73 -14.30 28.95
C LEU A 215 -7.23 -14.97 30.21
N THR A 216 -6.92 -16.27 30.12
CA THR A 216 -6.26 -17.02 31.19
C THR A 216 -4.75 -16.80 31.11
N ARG A 217 -4.14 -16.39 32.23
CA ARG A 217 -2.68 -16.27 32.30
C ARG A 217 -2.06 -17.65 32.32
N THR A 218 -1.49 -18.07 31.19
CA THR A 218 -0.64 -19.27 31.17
C THR A 218 0.64 -18.97 31.97
N PRO A 219 1.06 -19.85 32.90
CA PRO A 219 2.37 -19.71 33.50
C PRO A 219 3.42 -19.70 32.38
N LEU A 220 4.13 -18.59 32.24
CA LEU A 220 5.22 -18.44 31.30
C LEU A 220 6.34 -19.37 31.77
N LEU A 221 6.36 -20.59 31.25
CA LEU A 221 7.55 -21.41 31.39
C LEU A 221 8.69 -20.68 30.67
N PRO A 222 9.87 -20.54 31.28
CA PRO A 222 11.02 -20.02 30.56
C PRO A 222 11.16 -20.84 29.29
N PRO A 223 11.46 -20.20 28.13
CA PRO A 223 11.68 -20.96 26.90
C PRO A 223 12.66 -22.08 27.23
N PRO A 224 12.36 -23.34 26.88
CA PRO A 224 13.19 -24.46 27.26
C PRO A 224 14.62 -24.10 26.90
N VAL A 225 15.47 -24.04 27.93
CA VAL A 225 16.89 -23.80 27.73
C VAL A 225 17.40 -25.08 27.08
N LEU A 226 17.27 -25.16 25.76
CA LEU A 226 18.07 -26.08 24.99
C LEU A 226 19.50 -25.70 25.33
N ALA A 227 20.19 -26.58 26.06
CA ALA A 227 21.61 -26.46 26.31
C ALA A 227 22.26 -26.35 24.94
N ARG A 228 22.51 -25.12 24.50
CA ARG A 228 23.24 -24.87 23.27
C ARG A 228 24.63 -25.41 23.56
N SER A 229 24.97 -26.57 23.02
CA SER A 229 26.36 -26.91 22.76
C SER A 229 26.95 -25.67 22.11
N GLY A 230 27.92 -25.04 22.79
CA GLY A 230 28.24 -23.63 22.59
C GLY A 230 28.27 -23.28 21.12
N VAL A 231 27.27 -22.54 20.65
CA VAL A 231 27.20 -22.12 19.25
C VAL A 231 28.46 -21.32 19.02
N GLN A 232 29.39 -21.85 18.21
CA GLN A 232 30.54 -21.08 17.77
C GLN A 232 29.99 -19.79 17.19
N ARG A 233 30.32 -18.66 17.81
CA ARG A 233 29.86 -17.33 17.37
C ARG A 233 30.25 -17.16 15.91
N ARG A 234 29.30 -17.38 14.99
CA ARG A 234 29.50 -16.99 13.60
C ARG A 234 29.56 -15.48 13.59
N LYS A 235 30.73 -14.94 13.23
CA LYS A 235 30.89 -13.51 13.00
C LYS A 235 29.87 -13.10 11.93
N ARG A 236 29.20 -11.96 12.16
CA ARG A 236 28.34 -11.32 11.17
C ARG A 236 29.04 -11.34 9.81
N ILE A 237 28.38 -11.87 8.79
CA ILE A 237 28.87 -11.82 7.41
C ILE A 237 28.62 -10.37 6.95
N PRO A 238 29.67 -9.58 6.67
CA PRO A 238 29.50 -8.22 6.17
C PRO A 238 28.88 -8.23 4.78
N SER A 239 27.98 -7.29 4.51
CA SER A 239 27.46 -7.04 3.17
C SER A 239 28.57 -6.54 2.25
N ARG A 240 28.44 -6.75 0.93
CA ARG A 240 29.42 -6.31 -0.07
C ARG A 240 29.63 -4.78 0.03
N GLY A 241 30.77 -4.36 0.62
CA GLY A 241 31.13 -2.95 0.86
C GLY A 241 31.50 -2.59 2.31
N GLU A 242 31.17 -3.43 3.30
CA GLU A 242 31.58 -3.19 4.70
C GLU A 242 33.05 -3.64 4.91
N ARG A 243 33.98 -2.69 5.06
CA ARG A 243 35.39 -3.00 5.40
C ARG A 243 35.49 -3.37 6.89
N GLY A 244 35.83 -4.63 7.17
CA GLY A 244 35.99 -5.15 8.53
C GLY A 244 37.17 -4.49 9.27
N GLY A 245 36.87 -3.67 10.27
CA GLY A 245 37.87 -3.13 11.19
C GLY A 245 38.47 -4.23 12.08
N GLY A 246 39.78 -4.41 12.01
CA GLY A 246 40.54 -5.38 12.81
C GLY A 246 40.44 -5.11 14.32
N GLY A 247 40.13 -6.15 15.09
CA GLY A 247 39.90 -6.06 16.54
C GLY A 247 41.19 -5.96 17.37
N LYS A 248 41.15 -5.13 18.42
CA LYS A 248 42.07 -5.24 19.57
C LYS A 248 41.45 -6.16 20.63
N LYS A 249 42.14 -7.25 20.97
CA LYS A 249 41.84 -8.10 22.13
C LYS A 249 42.08 -7.31 23.43
N LYS A 250 41.07 -7.12 24.28
CA LYS A 250 41.26 -6.83 25.71
C LYS A 250 41.06 -8.12 26.51
N ARG A 251 42.07 -8.46 27.31
CA ARG A 251 42.11 -9.59 28.25
C ARG A 251 41.41 -9.21 29.55
N GLY A 252 40.65 -10.14 30.12
CA GLY A 252 40.55 -10.44 31.56
C GLY A 252 39.80 -9.48 32.48
N GLY A 253 38.85 -10.02 33.26
CA GLY A 253 38.28 -9.39 34.45
C GLY A 253 37.03 -10.12 34.92
N ALA A 254 37.21 -11.13 35.76
CA ALA A 254 36.16 -11.85 36.49
C ALA A 254 35.83 -11.12 37.80
N GLN A 255 34.56 -11.01 38.15
CA GLN A 255 33.97 -10.74 39.49
C GLN A 255 32.52 -10.31 39.28
N SER A 256 31.52 -10.54 40.13
CA SER A 256 31.16 -11.61 41.05
C SER A 256 29.64 -11.45 41.24
N ARG A 257 28.91 -12.56 41.38
CA ARG A 257 27.49 -12.56 41.73
C ARG A 257 27.28 -11.96 43.13
N HIS A 258 26.42 -10.96 43.26
CA HIS A 258 25.66 -10.70 44.50
C HIS A 258 24.20 -10.47 44.12
N GLY A 259 23.35 -11.39 44.58
CA GLY A 259 21.91 -11.21 44.61
C GLY A 259 21.54 -10.32 45.80
N PHE A 260 20.43 -9.62 45.69
CA PHE A 260 19.73 -9.09 46.84
C PHE A 260 18.23 -9.35 46.70
N LEU A 261 17.68 -9.78 47.82
CA LEU A 261 16.35 -10.30 48.07
C LEU A 261 15.29 -9.21 48.02
N TYR A 262 14.07 -9.68 47.79
CA TYR A 262 12.78 -9.05 48.08
C TYR A 262 12.75 -8.39 49.46
N THR A 263 12.08 -7.22 49.55
CA THR A 263 11.32 -6.80 50.72
C THR A 263 10.03 -6.11 50.28
N ASP A 264 8.93 -6.54 50.87
CA ASP A 264 7.56 -6.02 50.76
C ASP A 264 7.34 -4.72 51.57
N GLU A 265 6.12 -4.17 51.39
CA GLU A 265 5.40 -3.14 52.19
C GLU A 265 5.84 -1.68 51.93
N GLU A 266 4.96 -0.69 51.76
CA GLU A 266 3.66 -0.41 52.41
C GLU A 266 2.65 0.30 51.48
N GLN A 267 1.37 0.09 51.81
CA GLN A 267 0.22 0.86 51.35
C GLN A 267 0.19 2.27 51.98
N VAL A 268 -0.26 3.28 51.23
CA VAL A 268 -1.06 4.38 51.81
C VAL A 268 -2.17 4.79 50.84
N HIS A 269 -3.41 4.62 51.31
CA HIS A 269 -4.64 5.19 50.79
C HIS A 269 -4.62 6.72 50.82
N THR A 270 -5.13 7.39 49.79
CA THR A 270 -6.02 8.55 50.02
C THR A 270 -6.95 8.81 48.83
N SER A 271 -8.21 9.05 49.21
CA SER A 271 -9.41 9.37 48.47
C SER A 271 -9.31 10.55 47.49
N LEU A 272 -10.10 10.51 46.41
CA LEU A 272 -10.85 11.69 45.95
C LEU A 272 -12.22 11.28 45.39
N SER A 273 -13.22 11.88 46.00
CA SER A 273 -14.66 11.80 45.77
C SER A 273 -15.11 12.78 44.67
N THR A 274 -16.10 12.34 43.88
CA THR A 274 -17.29 13.07 43.37
C THR A 274 -17.18 14.44 42.69
N CYS A 275 -17.82 14.56 41.51
CA CYS A 275 -18.59 15.68 40.91
C CYS A 275 -18.43 15.62 39.36
N CYS A 276 -19.42 15.76 38.48
CA CYS A 276 -20.85 16.05 38.54
C CYS A 276 -21.49 15.59 37.21
N ASN A 277 -22.75 15.15 37.27
CA ASN A 277 -23.68 15.14 36.13
C ASN A 277 -24.30 16.53 35.98
N SER A 278 -24.44 17.01 34.75
CA SER A 278 -25.55 17.80 34.20
C SER A 278 -25.49 17.75 32.68
#